data_AF-A0A919D6C6-F1
#
_entry.id   AF-A0A919D6C6-F1
#
_cell.length_a   1.000
_cell.length_b   1.000
_cell.length_c   1.000
_cell.angle_alpha   90.00
_cell.angle_beta   90.00
_cell.angle_gamma   90.00
#
_symmetry.space_group_name_H-M   'P 1'
#
loop_
_entity.id
_entity.type
_entity.pdbx_description
1 polymer ?
#
loop_
_entity_poly.entity_id
_entity_poly.type
_entity_poly.pdbx_seq_one_letter_code
_entity_poly.pdbx_strand_id
1 'polypeptide(L)'
;MAPRNGQPVVGRLGKAPARVDRRTLNFAQYLHPTLPPAPTAKNWTDKVVDWQMLGNDRYGDCVEAAALHMEQNWSAYEGPVEFEPTEKEALDAYTALTGFQAGDPSTDRGTNMLDALNSWRTDGIGGNQIFAFAACEPGNTEHLRNTIELFGAAYIGLQMPYSAQGQSVWMVPPGGPVGPGQPNSWGGHCVPVVGYTPTQLICVTWGKLQPMTWQFFRTYCDEAYAVLSKQWADTDRPDPDGFTLDLLRQDLAAIPG
;
A
#
# COMPACT_ATOMS: atom_id res chain seq x y z
N MET A 1 18.80 -6.44 -17.96
CA MET A 1 18.53 -6.96 -19.32
C MET A 1 17.31 -6.23 -19.84
N ALA A 2 17.39 -5.59 -21.01
CA ALA A 2 16.20 -5.07 -21.67
C ALA A 2 15.24 -6.24 -22.01
N PRO A 3 13.92 -6.07 -21.85
CA PRO A 3 12.97 -7.11 -22.22
C PRO A 3 13.07 -7.43 -23.71
N ARG A 4 13.05 -8.73 -24.06
CA ARG A 4 12.95 -9.17 -25.46
C ARG A 4 11.55 -8.85 -25.97
N ASN A 5 11.46 -8.24 -27.16
CA ASN A 5 10.20 -7.92 -27.83
C ASN A 5 9.22 -9.12 -27.81
N GLY A 6 8.01 -8.90 -27.26
CA GLY A 6 6.89 -9.83 -27.35
C GLY A 6 6.54 -10.63 -26.09
N GLN A 7 7.27 -10.47 -24.97
CA GLN A 7 6.80 -10.94 -23.67
C GLN A 7 6.01 -9.82 -22.98
N PRO A 8 4.84 -10.09 -22.38
CA PRO A 8 4.15 -9.08 -21.58
C PRO A 8 5.11 -8.60 -20.49
N VAL A 9 5.24 -7.27 -20.37
CA VAL A 9 6.11 -6.66 -19.36
C VAL A 9 5.59 -7.10 -17.99
N VAL A 10 6.30 -8.03 -17.37
CA VAL A 10 6.04 -8.43 -15.99
C VAL A 10 6.56 -7.27 -15.14
N GLY A 11 5.67 -6.61 -14.41
CA GLY A 11 6.07 -5.45 -13.61
C GLY A 11 7.12 -5.80 -12.55
N ARG A 12 7.80 -4.78 -12.03
CA ARG A 12 8.91 -4.92 -11.10
C ARG A 12 8.43 -4.95 -9.66
N LEU A 13 9.10 -5.80 -8.90
CA LEU A 13 8.99 -5.88 -7.44
C LEU A 13 10.11 -5.04 -6.82
N GLY A 14 9.96 -4.67 -5.56
CA GLY A 14 10.98 -3.90 -4.85
C GLY A 14 10.64 -3.53 -3.42
N LYS A 15 9.73 -4.27 -2.76
CA LYS A 15 9.56 -4.15 -1.32
C LYS A 15 10.69 -4.90 -0.62
N ALA A 16 11.43 -4.23 0.25
CA ALA A 16 12.42 -4.85 1.12
C ALA A 16 11.73 -5.70 2.22
N PRO A 17 12.46 -6.56 2.96
CA PRO A 17 11.90 -7.30 4.08
C PRO A 17 11.22 -6.37 5.09
N ALA A 18 10.08 -6.82 5.63
CA ALA A 18 9.35 -6.10 6.66
C ALA A 18 10.24 -5.85 7.89
N ARG A 19 10.12 -4.68 8.50
CA ARG A 19 10.87 -4.31 9.70
C ARG A 19 9.90 -3.97 10.83
N VAL A 20 10.13 -4.55 12.00
CA VAL A 20 9.34 -4.27 13.20
C VAL A 20 10.03 -3.20 14.04
N ASP A 21 9.30 -2.12 14.35
CA ASP A 21 9.69 -1.12 15.32
C ASP A 21 8.62 -1.05 16.41
N ARG A 22 9.05 -1.07 17.68
CA ARG A 22 8.13 -1.04 18.83
C ARG A 22 7.41 0.30 18.98
N ARG A 23 7.90 1.35 18.33
CA ARG A 23 7.29 2.68 18.28
C ARG A 23 6.17 2.75 17.26
N THR A 24 6.07 1.78 16.34
CA THR A 24 4.99 1.76 15.37
C THR A 24 3.67 1.51 16.09
N LEU A 25 2.75 2.45 15.94
CA LEU A 25 1.44 2.42 16.56
C LEU A 25 0.65 1.20 16.09
N ASN A 26 -0.13 0.58 16.97
CA ASN A 26 -0.92 -0.61 16.65
C ASN A 26 -2.36 -0.21 16.31
N PHE A 27 -2.81 -0.50 15.09
CA PHE A 27 -4.13 -0.12 14.60
C PHE A 27 -5.27 -0.60 15.51
N ALA A 28 -5.15 -1.80 16.09
CA ALA A 28 -6.19 -2.36 16.96
C ALA A 28 -6.44 -1.52 18.23
N GLN A 29 -5.47 -0.72 18.68
CA GLN A 29 -5.63 0.14 19.87
C GLN A 29 -6.59 1.30 19.64
N TYR A 30 -6.83 1.68 18.38
CA TYR A 30 -7.66 2.83 18.02
C TYR A 30 -9.07 2.43 17.59
N LEU A 31 -9.37 1.12 17.52
CA LEU A 31 -10.70 0.61 17.22
C LEU A 31 -11.50 0.47 18.51
N HIS A 32 -12.62 1.18 18.59
CA HIS A 32 -13.56 1.07 19.70
C HIS A 32 -14.51 -0.12 19.48
N PRO A 33 -14.97 -0.82 20.53
CA PRO A 33 -15.95 -1.90 20.40
C PRO A 33 -17.29 -1.49 19.76
N THR A 34 -17.58 -0.19 19.68
CA THR A 34 -18.79 0.34 19.01
C THR A 34 -18.58 0.57 17.52
N LEU A 35 -17.38 0.33 16.97
CA LEU A 35 -17.11 0.40 15.54
C LEU A 35 -18.10 -0.51 14.80
N PRO A 36 -18.95 0.02 13.92
CA PRO A 36 -19.83 -0.81 13.11
C PRO A 36 -19.00 -1.82 12.29
N PRO A 37 -19.51 -3.03 12.04
CA PRO A 37 -18.83 -3.96 11.16
C PRO A 37 -18.66 -3.31 9.79
N ALA A 38 -17.45 -3.38 9.24
CA ALA A 38 -17.18 -2.93 7.89
C ALA A 38 -18.12 -3.64 6.89
N PRO A 39 -18.53 -2.96 5.80
CA PRO A 39 -19.45 -3.53 4.84
C PRO A 39 -18.89 -4.81 4.20
N THR A 40 -19.74 -5.62 3.57
CA THR A 40 -19.29 -6.85 2.89
C THR A 40 -18.54 -6.58 1.57
N ALA A 41 -18.65 -5.35 1.05
CA ALA A 41 -17.96 -4.86 -0.12
C ALA A 41 -17.74 -3.35 -0.02
N LYS A 42 -16.62 -2.87 -0.56
CA LYS A 42 -16.30 -1.45 -0.67
C LYS A 42 -15.56 -1.23 -1.98
N ASN A 43 -15.89 -0.14 -2.68
CA ASN A 43 -15.23 0.20 -3.94
C ASN A 43 -14.78 1.67 -3.94
N TRP A 44 -13.47 1.89 -3.89
CA TRP A 44 -12.85 3.20 -4.10
C TRP A 44 -12.12 3.29 -5.43
N THR A 45 -12.57 2.61 -6.50
CA THR A 45 -11.88 2.66 -7.81
C THR A 45 -12.51 3.58 -8.84
N ASP A 46 -13.77 3.95 -8.68
CA ASP A 46 -14.60 4.47 -9.78
C ASP A 46 -14.36 5.95 -10.11
N LYS A 47 -13.69 6.69 -9.23
CA LYS A 47 -13.38 8.11 -9.45
C LYS A 47 -11.99 8.37 -10.02
N VAL A 48 -11.06 7.43 -9.91
CA VAL A 48 -9.69 7.60 -10.41
C VAL A 48 -9.68 7.38 -11.91
N VAL A 49 -9.18 8.37 -12.66
CA VAL A 49 -9.26 8.37 -14.13
C VAL A 49 -8.24 7.42 -14.76
N ASP A 50 -6.98 7.51 -14.36
CA ASP A 50 -5.88 6.68 -14.87
C ASP A 50 -4.82 6.48 -13.79
N TRP A 51 -4.59 5.23 -13.39
CA TRP A 51 -3.67 4.90 -12.31
C TRP A 51 -2.20 5.17 -12.65
N GLN A 52 -1.77 5.35 -13.90
CA GLN A 52 -0.36 5.60 -14.27
C GLN A 52 0.64 4.48 -13.87
N MET A 53 1.64 4.23 -14.72
CA MET A 53 2.66 3.20 -14.46
C MET A 53 3.67 3.59 -13.37
N LEU A 54 3.96 4.89 -13.24
CA LEU A 54 4.92 5.50 -12.31
C LEU A 54 6.37 4.98 -12.40
N GLY A 55 6.72 4.15 -13.38
CA GLY A 55 8.05 3.56 -13.55
C GLY A 55 8.20 2.16 -12.94
N ASN A 56 7.16 1.64 -12.29
CA ASN A 56 7.18 0.35 -11.59
C ASN A 56 7.12 -0.88 -12.51
N ASP A 57 7.10 -0.68 -13.82
CA ASP A 57 7.42 -1.72 -14.81
C ASP A 57 8.94 -1.90 -15.01
N ARG A 58 9.73 -0.87 -14.67
CA ARG A 58 11.18 -0.83 -14.90
C ARG A 58 12.01 -0.87 -13.63
N TYR A 59 11.53 -0.30 -12.54
CA TYR A 59 12.28 -0.07 -11.30
C TYR A 59 11.61 -0.69 -10.07
N GLY A 60 12.37 -0.91 -9.00
CA GLY A 60 11.89 -1.46 -7.73
C GLY A 60 11.11 -0.49 -6.83
N ASP A 61 10.50 0.54 -7.39
CA ASP A 61 9.81 1.66 -6.71
C ASP A 61 8.36 1.36 -6.29
N CYS A 62 7.98 0.08 -6.14
CA CYS A 62 6.59 -0.30 -5.87
C CYS A 62 6.02 0.31 -4.57
N VAL A 63 6.89 0.62 -3.61
CA VAL A 63 6.54 1.23 -2.32
C VAL A 63 6.11 2.69 -2.55
N GLU A 64 6.90 3.45 -3.31
CA GLU A 64 6.63 4.85 -3.66
C GLU A 64 5.41 4.95 -4.59
N ALA A 65 5.32 4.08 -5.60
CA ALA A 65 4.18 4.03 -6.50
C ALA A 65 2.87 3.77 -5.74
N ALA A 66 2.88 2.80 -4.80
CA ALA A 66 1.72 2.51 -3.98
C ALA A 66 1.29 3.69 -3.09
N ALA A 67 2.25 4.46 -2.55
CA ALA A 67 1.95 5.65 -1.76
C ALA A 67 1.33 6.77 -2.61
N LEU A 68 1.89 7.03 -3.79
CA LEU A 68 1.35 8.00 -4.76
C LEU A 68 -0.06 7.61 -5.25
N HIS A 69 -0.32 6.32 -5.48
CA HIS A 69 -1.68 5.85 -5.81
C HIS A 69 -2.66 6.04 -4.67
N MET A 70 -2.24 6.00 -3.40
CA MET A 70 -3.13 6.35 -2.29
C MET A 70 -3.45 7.84 -2.27
N GLU A 71 -2.47 8.74 -2.50
CA GLU A 71 -2.72 10.18 -2.64
C GLU A 71 -3.65 10.49 -3.82
N GLN A 72 -3.44 9.83 -4.96
CA GLN A 72 -4.34 9.92 -6.12
C GLN A 72 -5.76 9.47 -5.75
N ASN A 73 -5.88 8.35 -5.04
CA ASN A 73 -7.18 7.83 -4.65
C ASN A 73 -7.93 8.76 -3.69
N TRP A 74 -7.26 9.26 -2.65
CA TRP A 74 -7.86 10.16 -1.68
C TRP A 74 -8.30 11.47 -2.32
N SER A 75 -7.44 12.09 -3.14
CA SER A 75 -7.78 13.34 -3.82
C SER A 75 -8.91 13.19 -4.84
N ALA A 76 -9.02 12.06 -5.54
CA ALA A 76 -10.15 11.79 -6.43
C ALA A 76 -11.49 11.68 -5.66
N TYR A 77 -11.48 11.18 -4.42
CA TYR A 77 -12.69 10.99 -3.63
C TYR A 77 -13.08 12.17 -2.77
N GLU A 78 -12.11 12.83 -2.16
CA GLU A 78 -12.30 13.83 -1.10
C GLU A 78 -11.67 15.19 -1.46
N GLY A 79 -10.79 15.24 -2.47
CA GLY A 79 -10.13 16.45 -2.92
C GLY A 79 -11.02 17.29 -3.86
N PRO A 80 -10.71 18.59 -4.01
CA PRO A 80 -11.38 19.44 -4.99
C PRO A 80 -11.01 19.07 -6.44
N VAL A 81 -9.84 18.45 -6.63
CA VAL A 81 -9.29 17.95 -7.90
C VAL A 81 -8.48 16.69 -7.60
N GLU A 82 -8.52 15.70 -8.50
CA GLU A 82 -7.67 14.51 -8.45
C GLU A 82 -6.19 14.91 -8.58
N PHE A 83 -5.35 14.38 -7.70
CA PHE A 83 -3.90 14.45 -7.83
C PHE A 83 -3.45 13.40 -8.86
N GLU A 84 -2.76 13.85 -9.90
CA GLU A 84 -2.25 12.99 -10.97
C GLU A 84 -0.74 12.74 -10.76
N PRO A 85 -0.34 11.64 -10.10
CA PRO A 85 1.06 11.37 -9.82
C PRO A 85 1.85 11.10 -11.11
N THR A 86 3.10 11.54 -11.13
CA THR A 86 4.02 11.36 -12.26
C THR A 86 5.11 10.35 -11.96
N GLU A 87 5.66 9.72 -13.00
CA GLU A 87 6.87 8.88 -12.87
C GLU A 87 8.02 9.65 -12.22
N LYS A 88 8.15 10.96 -12.51
CA LYS A 88 9.20 11.78 -11.92
C LYS A 88 9.05 11.88 -10.39
N GLU A 89 7.84 12.08 -9.88
CA GLU A 89 7.60 12.17 -8.43
C GLU A 89 7.88 10.83 -7.73
N ALA A 90 7.53 9.71 -8.36
CA ALA A 90 7.84 8.38 -7.85
C ALA A 90 9.36 8.15 -7.76
N LEU A 91 10.08 8.44 -8.85
CA LEU A 91 11.52 8.24 -8.90
C LEU A 91 12.31 9.24 -8.05
N ASP A 92 11.83 10.47 -7.89
CA ASP A 92 12.44 11.45 -6.99
C ASP A 92 12.34 10.97 -5.54
N ALA A 93 11.17 10.47 -5.11
CA ALA A 93 11.00 9.92 -3.77
C ALA A 93 11.84 8.66 -3.56
N TYR A 94 11.85 7.75 -4.53
CA TYR A 94 12.65 6.52 -4.48
C TYR A 94 14.15 6.84 -4.39
N THR A 95 14.61 7.83 -5.17
CA THR A 95 15.99 8.34 -5.14
C THR A 95 16.33 8.94 -3.78
N ALA A 96 15.47 9.82 -3.25
CA ALA A 96 15.70 10.49 -1.98
C ALA A 96 15.82 9.51 -0.81
N LEU A 97 14.98 8.46 -0.81
CA LEU A 97 14.90 7.51 0.28
C LEU A 97 15.97 6.41 0.21
N THR A 98 16.33 5.94 -0.99
CA THR A 98 17.16 4.72 -1.15
C THR A 98 18.54 4.98 -1.76
N GLY A 99 18.75 6.18 -2.31
CA GLY A 99 19.92 6.50 -3.12
C GLY A 99 19.89 5.88 -4.52
N PHE A 100 18.71 5.45 -4.99
CA PHE A 100 18.52 4.96 -6.36
C PHE A 100 19.05 5.95 -7.41
N GLN A 101 19.70 5.42 -8.45
CA GLN A 101 20.22 6.19 -9.57
C GLN A 101 19.81 5.53 -10.89
N ALA A 102 19.01 6.24 -11.68
CA ALA A 102 18.63 5.80 -13.01
C ALA A 102 19.89 5.59 -13.89
N GLY A 103 20.16 4.34 -14.27
CA GLY A 103 21.33 3.96 -15.06
C GLY A 103 22.36 3.12 -14.31
N ASP A 104 22.27 3.01 -12.98
CA ASP A 104 23.06 2.08 -12.18
C ASP A 104 22.16 1.01 -11.53
N PRO A 105 22.00 -0.18 -12.15
CA PRO A 105 21.18 -1.24 -11.62
C PRO A 105 21.59 -1.74 -10.23
N SER A 106 22.80 -1.45 -9.76
CA SER A 106 23.24 -1.84 -8.41
C SER A 106 22.58 -1.01 -7.30
N THR A 107 22.02 0.16 -7.66
CA THR A 107 21.32 1.05 -6.74
C THR A 107 19.82 0.75 -6.62
N ASP A 108 19.25 0.02 -7.58
CA ASP A 108 17.83 -0.41 -7.58
C ASP A 108 17.63 -1.58 -6.61
N ARG A 109 17.49 -1.24 -5.31
CA ARG A 109 17.48 -2.19 -4.19
C ARG A 109 16.13 -2.30 -3.48
N GLY A 110 15.15 -1.55 -3.97
CA GLY A 110 13.83 -1.47 -3.35
C GLY A 110 13.81 -0.66 -2.06
N THR A 111 12.64 -0.61 -1.44
CA THR A 111 12.36 0.25 -0.29
C THR A 111 11.76 -0.55 0.86
N ASN A 112 12.16 -0.21 2.10
CA ASN A 112 11.48 -0.70 3.29
C ASN A 112 10.22 0.16 3.55
N MET A 113 9.05 -0.47 3.67
CA MET A 113 7.78 0.26 3.82
C MET A 113 7.73 1.14 5.07
N LEU A 114 8.36 0.72 6.16
CA LEU A 114 8.38 1.53 7.39
C LEU A 114 9.26 2.79 7.22
N ASP A 115 10.38 2.70 6.50
CA ASP A 115 11.17 3.89 6.14
C ASP A 115 10.36 4.84 5.23
N ALA A 116 9.66 4.29 4.24
CA ALA A 116 8.81 5.07 3.35
C ALA A 116 7.66 5.76 4.09
N LEU A 117 6.97 5.08 5.01
CA LEU A 117 5.91 5.66 5.82
C LEU A 117 6.42 6.78 6.73
N ASN A 118 7.63 6.62 7.30
CA ASN A 118 8.23 7.67 8.10
C ASN A 118 8.57 8.90 7.23
N SER A 119 9.22 8.70 6.07
CA SER A 119 9.55 9.79 5.15
C SER A 119 8.29 10.45 4.57
N TRP A 120 7.25 9.69 4.22
CA TRP A 120 5.98 10.24 3.76
C TRP A 120 5.29 11.10 4.83
N ARG A 121 5.43 10.74 6.11
CA ARG A 121 4.91 11.54 7.23
C ARG A 121 5.72 12.83 7.45
N THR A 122 7.05 12.79 7.32
CA THR A 122 7.92 13.94 7.66
C THR A 122 8.26 14.84 6.48
N ASP A 123 8.55 14.25 5.33
CA ASP A 123 9.07 14.91 4.12
C ASP A 123 7.99 14.99 3.05
N GLY A 124 7.15 13.96 2.96
CA GLY A 124 6.09 13.84 1.98
C GLY A 124 6.49 13.10 0.71
N ILE A 125 5.51 12.88 -0.17
CA ILE A 125 5.68 12.28 -1.49
C ILE A 125 4.73 12.97 -2.48
N GLY A 126 5.23 13.33 -3.67
CA GLY A 126 4.44 14.11 -4.64
C GLY A 126 3.87 15.42 -4.09
N GLY A 127 4.56 16.04 -3.12
CA GLY A 127 4.10 17.24 -2.42
C GLY A 127 3.04 17.02 -1.33
N ASN A 128 2.62 15.79 -1.07
CA ASN A 128 1.62 15.43 -0.07
C ASN A 128 2.25 14.72 1.13
N GLN A 129 1.65 14.88 2.31
CA GLN A 129 2.11 14.28 3.55
C GLN A 129 0.95 13.57 4.25
N ILE A 130 1.24 12.41 4.83
CA ILE A 130 0.31 11.73 5.72
C ILE A 130 0.39 12.31 7.13
N PHE A 131 -0.73 12.23 7.85
CA PHE A 131 -0.79 12.64 9.25
C PHE A 131 -0.14 11.59 10.15
N ALA A 132 -0.54 10.34 9.97
CA ALA A 132 -0.10 9.22 10.80
C ALA A 132 -0.22 7.90 10.04
N PHE A 133 0.35 6.85 10.61
CA PHE A 133 0.10 5.48 10.21
C PHE A 133 0.12 4.56 11.43
N ALA A 134 -0.59 3.45 11.34
CA ALA A 134 -0.60 2.40 12.35
C ALA A 134 -0.49 1.03 11.68
N ALA A 135 0.29 0.12 12.29
CA ALA A 135 0.44 -1.24 11.82
C ALA A 135 -0.84 -2.04 12.06
N CYS A 136 -1.27 -2.74 11.00
CA CYS A 136 -2.29 -3.77 11.05
C CYS A 136 -1.62 -5.14 11.24
N GLU A 137 -2.32 -6.07 11.88
CA GLU A 137 -1.87 -7.46 11.93
C GLU A 137 -1.83 -8.03 10.50
N PRO A 138 -0.67 -8.50 10.00
CA PRO A 138 -0.56 -9.00 8.63
C PRO A 138 -1.53 -10.16 8.37
N GLY A 139 -2.22 -10.10 7.23
CA GLY A 139 -3.25 -11.09 6.89
C GLY A 139 -4.56 -10.99 7.69
N ASN A 140 -4.71 -10.07 8.64
CA ASN A 140 -5.98 -9.90 9.35
C ASN A 140 -7.01 -9.19 8.45
N THR A 141 -8.05 -9.94 8.05
CA THR A 141 -9.06 -9.45 7.12
C THR A 141 -9.97 -8.38 7.72
N GLU A 142 -10.25 -8.43 9.02
CA GLU A 142 -11.06 -7.40 9.70
C GLU A 142 -10.29 -6.09 9.81
N HIS A 143 -9.00 -6.14 10.15
CA HIS A 143 -8.16 -4.95 10.13
C HIS A 143 -8.13 -4.31 8.74
N LEU A 144 -7.98 -5.13 7.69
CA LEU A 144 -7.95 -4.63 6.32
C LEU A 144 -9.28 -3.97 5.91
N ARG A 145 -10.42 -4.61 6.22
CA ARG A 145 -11.75 -4.04 5.95
C ARG A 145 -11.96 -2.71 6.66
N ASN A 146 -11.66 -2.66 7.97
CA ASN A 146 -11.78 -1.44 8.76
C ASN A 146 -10.84 -0.35 8.24
N THR A 147 -9.62 -0.70 7.85
CA THR A 147 -8.67 0.25 7.25
C THR A 147 -9.24 0.88 5.97
N ILE A 148 -9.74 0.06 5.05
CA ILE A 148 -10.29 0.54 3.77
C ILE A 148 -11.60 1.34 3.98
N GLU A 149 -12.42 0.93 4.96
CA GLU A 149 -13.63 1.67 5.30
C GLU A 149 -13.33 3.03 5.91
N LEU A 150 -12.39 3.08 6.85
CA LEU A 150 -12.07 4.27 7.64
C LEU A 150 -11.10 5.21 6.94
N PHE A 151 -10.26 4.74 6.02
CA PHE A 151 -9.19 5.55 5.44
C PHE A 151 -9.10 5.42 3.91
N GLY A 152 -10.09 4.84 3.25
CA GLY A 152 -10.15 4.73 1.79
C GLY A 152 -9.23 3.64 1.20
N ALA A 153 -8.08 3.38 1.80
CA ALA A 153 -7.15 2.37 1.30
C ALA A 153 -6.26 1.80 2.41
N ALA A 154 -5.76 0.59 2.19
CA ALA A 154 -4.75 -0.05 3.04
C ALA A 154 -3.41 -0.20 2.30
N TYR A 155 -2.32 0.14 2.96
CA TYR A 155 -0.97 0.04 2.40
C TYR A 155 -0.33 -1.29 2.80
N ILE A 156 -0.15 -2.23 1.87
CA ILE A 156 0.25 -3.61 2.21
C ILE A 156 1.54 -4.04 1.53
N GLY A 157 2.29 -4.88 2.23
CA GLY A 157 3.44 -5.63 1.74
C GLY A 157 3.08 -7.09 1.51
N LEU A 158 3.56 -7.64 0.41
CA LEU A 158 3.31 -9.00 -0.05
C LEU A 158 4.63 -9.72 -0.35
N GLN A 159 4.77 -10.94 0.14
CA GLN A 159 5.81 -11.90 -0.21
C GLN A 159 5.43 -12.66 -1.49
N MET A 160 5.62 -12.05 -2.65
CA MET A 160 5.12 -12.56 -3.93
C MET A 160 5.75 -13.92 -4.30
N PRO A 161 4.93 -14.94 -4.60
CA PRO A 161 5.41 -16.20 -5.15
C PRO A 161 5.56 -16.13 -6.67
N TYR A 162 6.37 -17.02 -7.26
CA TYR A 162 6.50 -17.13 -8.72
C TYR A 162 5.16 -17.48 -9.39
N SER A 163 4.28 -18.23 -8.72
CA SER A 163 2.97 -18.59 -9.23
C SER A 163 2.07 -17.38 -9.51
N ALA A 164 2.35 -16.22 -8.92
CA ALA A 164 1.60 -14.99 -9.16
C ALA A 164 1.92 -14.35 -10.53
N GLN A 165 3.05 -14.71 -11.14
CA GLN A 165 3.43 -14.20 -12.46
C GLN A 165 2.38 -14.60 -13.52
N GLY A 166 1.81 -13.61 -14.19
CA GLY A 166 0.82 -13.82 -15.25
C GLY A 166 -0.60 -14.17 -14.77
N GLN A 167 -0.85 -14.23 -13.47
CA GLN A 167 -2.21 -14.41 -12.95
C GLN A 167 -3.04 -13.14 -13.18
N SER A 168 -4.26 -13.29 -13.70
CA SER A 168 -5.24 -12.19 -13.79
C SER A 168 -5.90 -11.88 -12.45
N VAL A 169 -5.98 -12.88 -11.57
CA VAL A 169 -6.37 -12.74 -10.16
C VAL A 169 -5.30 -13.42 -9.33
N TRP A 170 -4.70 -12.71 -8.36
CA TRP A 170 -3.71 -13.33 -7.49
C TRP A 170 -4.35 -14.36 -6.53
N MET A 171 -3.89 -15.60 -6.63
CA MET A 171 -4.42 -16.75 -5.90
C MET A 171 -3.29 -17.67 -5.45
N VAL A 172 -3.51 -18.32 -4.30
CA VAL A 172 -2.64 -19.43 -3.87
C VAL A 172 -2.79 -20.57 -4.89
N PRO A 173 -1.70 -21.13 -5.43
CA PRO A 173 -1.81 -22.18 -6.44
C PRO A 173 -2.36 -23.49 -5.84
N PRO A 174 -2.88 -24.42 -6.66
CA PRO A 174 -3.46 -25.70 -6.19
C PRO A 174 -2.55 -26.59 -5.32
N GLY A 175 -1.24 -26.32 -5.26
CA GLY A 175 -0.28 -27.00 -4.39
C GLY A 175 -0.02 -26.31 -3.05
N GLY A 176 -0.66 -25.18 -2.77
CA GLY A 176 -0.40 -24.37 -1.58
C GLY A 176 0.84 -23.46 -1.69
N PRO A 177 1.26 -22.82 -0.58
CA PRO A 177 2.37 -21.86 -0.55
C PRO A 177 3.75 -22.55 -0.53
N VAL A 178 3.99 -23.45 -1.48
CA VAL A 178 5.23 -24.22 -1.64
C VAL A 178 5.62 -24.32 -3.11
N GLY A 179 6.89 -24.63 -3.40
CA GLY A 179 7.38 -24.71 -4.78
C GLY A 179 7.14 -23.39 -5.52
N PRO A 180 6.41 -23.37 -6.66
CA PRO A 180 6.04 -22.13 -7.34
C PRO A 180 5.21 -21.16 -6.48
N GLY A 181 4.49 -21.67 -5.48
CA GLY A 181 3.73 -20.87 -4.50
C GLY A 181 4.56 -20.44 -3.28
N GLN A 182 5.87 -20.72 -3.23
CA GLN A 182 6.67 -20.41 -2.05
C GLN A 182 6.66 -18.88 -1.78
N PRO A 183 6.35 -18.45 -0.54
CA PRO A 183 6.38 -17.04 -0.18
C PRO A 183 7.73 -16.41 -0.51
N ASN A 184 7.66 -15.20 -1.07
CA ASN A 184 8.83 -14.39 -1.44
C ASN A 184 9.76 -15.03 -2.48
N SER A 185 9.33 -16.11 -3.16
CA SER A 185 10.18 -16.74 -4.18
C SER A 185 10.41 -15.82 -5.38
N TRP A 186 9.45 -14.95 -5.70
CA TRP A 186 9.62 -13.92 -6.72
C TRP A 186 10.21 -12.64 -6.11
N GLY A 187 9.76 -12.24 -4.92
CA GLY A 187 10.28 -11.09 -4.17
C GLY A 187 9.19 -10.36 -3.40
N GLY A 188 9.55 -9.24 -2.78
CA GLY A 188 8.60 -8.40 -2.04
C GLY A 188 7.91 -7.38 -2.95
N HIS A 189 6.60 -7.20 -2.79
CA HIS A 189 5.81 -6.19 -3.52
C HIS A 189 4.95 -5.38 -2.58
N CYS A 190 4.87 -4.07 -2.80
CA CYS A 190 3.96 -3.20 -2.08
C CYS A 190 2.84 -2.74 -3.01
N VAL A 191 1.60 -2.76 -2.52
CA VAL A 191 0.41 -2.30 -3.25
C VAL A 191 -0.55 -1.61 -2.28
N PRO A 192 -1.32 -0.61 -2.74
CA PRO A 192 -2.47 -0.13 -1.99
C PRO A 192 -3.69 -0.97 -2.36
N VAL A 193 -4.44 -1.39 -1.34
CA VAL A 193 -5.75 -2.04 -1.50
C VAL A 193 -6.83 -0.98 -1.35
N VAL A 194 -7.55 -0.71 -2.44
CA VAL A 194 -8.54 0.39 -2.58
C VAL A 194 -9.98 -0.12 -2.62
N GLY A 195 -10.18 -1.43 -2.46
CA GLY A 195 -11.51 -2.00 -2.48
C GLY A 195 -11.52 -3.49 -2.22
N TYR A 196 -12.72 -4.01 -2.01
CA TYR A 196 -12.95 -5.43 -1.81
C TYR A 196 -14.40 -5.81 -2.10
N THR A 197 -14.59 -7.08 -2.40
CA THR A 197 -15.86 -7.78 -2.52
C THR A 197 -15.89 -8.93 -1.49
N PRO A 198 -16.99 -9.68 -1.38
CA PRO A 198 -17.04 -10.86 -0.51
C PRO A 198 -15.94 -11.89 -0.82
N THR A 199 -15.40 -11.91 -2.04
CA THR A 199 -14.46 -12.95 -2.49
C THR A 199 -13.06 -12.42 -2.81
N GLN A 200 -12.90 -11.13 -3.11
CA GLN A 200 -11.65 -10.56 -3.60
C GLN A 200 -11.32 -9.21 -2.97
N LEU A 201 -10.04 -8.91 -2.92
CA LEU A 201 -9.50 -7.57 -2.75
C LEU A 201 -9.16 -6.98 -4.12
N ILE A 202 -9.17 -5.66 -4.21
CA ILE A 202 -8.80 -4.90 -5.40
C ILE A 202 -7.64 -3.99 -5.00
N CYS A 203 -6.46 -4.25 -5.56
CA CYS A 203 -5.30 -3.39 -5.36
C CYS A 203 -4.91 -2.68 -6.65
N VAL A 204 -4.07 -1.65 -6.53
CA VAL A 204 -3.46 -0.97 -7.67
C VAL A 204 -2.03 -1.47 -7.82
N THR A 205 -1.62 -1.80 -9.03
CA THR A 205 -0.22 -2.11 -9.33
C THR A 205 0.02 -1.96 -10.83
N TRP A 206 1.21 -1.51 -11.20
CA TRP A 206 1.62 -1.42 -12.60
C TRP A 206 0.59 -0.68 -13.48
N GLY A 207 0.11 0.46 -12.99
CA GLY A 207 -0.87 1.32 -13.68
C GLY A 207 -2.25 0.73 -13.91
N LYS A 208 -2.66 -0.28 -13.14
CA LYS A 208 -3.99 -0.88 -13.26
C LYS A 208 -4.50 -1.50 -11.96
N LEU A 209 -5.78 -1.81 -11.96
CA LEU A 209 -6.40 -2.63 -10.93
C LEU A 209 -5.99 -4.10 -11.08
N GLN A 210 -5.63 -4.73 -9.96
CA GLN A 210 -5.25 -6.13 -9.86
C GLN A 210 -6.05 -6.78 -8.73
N PRO A 211 -6.97 -7.70 -9.04
CA PRO A 211 -7.67 -8.43 -8.00
C PRO A 211 -6.77 -9.48 -7.36
N MET A 212 -6.97 -9.72 -6.08
CA MET A 212 -6.40 -10.87 -5.35
C MET A 212 -7.47 -11.50 -4.46
N THR A 213 -7.35 -12.78 -4.17
CA THR A 213 -8.27 -13.44 -3.23
C THR A 213 -7.91 -13.09 -1.78
N TRP A 214 -8.90 -13.13 -0.89
CA TRP A 214 -8.65 -13.02 0.56
C TRP A 214 -7.67 -14.09 1.07
N GLN A 215 -7.66 -15.28 0.45
CA GLN A 215 -6.69 -16.33 0.77
C GLN A 215 -5.26 -15.93 0.39
N PHE A 216 -5.07 -15.29 -0.77
CA PHE A 216 -3.76 -14.79 -1.19
C PHE A 216 -3.23 -13.75 -0.18
N PHE A 217 -4.05 -12.78 0.20
CA PHE A 217 -3.70 -11.78 1.22
C PHE A 217 -3.28 -12.43 2.54
N ARG A 218 -4.10 -13.33 3.10
CA ARG A 218 -3.77 -14.05 4.35
C ARG A 218 -2.47 -14.85 4.28
N THR A 219 -2.13 -15.33 3.09
CA THR A 219 -0.99 -16.24 2.91
C THR A 219 0.32 -15.49 2.69
N TYR A 220 0.28 -14.36 1.98
CA TYR A 220 1.48 -13.67 1.51
C TYR A 220 1.66 -12.27 2.09
N CYS A 221 0.69 -11.69 2.80
CA CYS A 221 0.87 -10.39 3.45
C CYS A 221 1.83 -10.51 4.65
N ASP A 222 2.92 -9.73 4.62
CA ASP A 222 3.95 -9.73 5.67
C ASP A 222 4.01 -8.42 6.47
N GLU A 223 3.43 -7.35 5.95
CA GLU A 223 3.19 -6.11 6.66
C GLU A 223 1.96 -5.39 6.06
N ALA A 224 1.21 -4.68 6.89
CA ALA A 224 0.05 -3.90 6.47
C ALA A 224 -0.10 -2.68 7.37
N TYR A 225 -0.54 -1.56 6.79
CA TYR A 225 -0.67 -0.30 7.51
C TYR A 225 -1.98 0.40 7.17
N ALA A 226 -2.64 0.88 8.22
CA ALA A 226 -3.63 1.93 8.13
C ALA A 226 -2.90 3.26 8.02
N VAL A 227 -3.09 3.97 6.90
CA VAL A 227 -2.43 5.24 6.63
C VAL A 227 -3.48 6.34 6.63
N LEU A 228 -3.23 7.38 7.43
CA LEU A 228 -4.15 8.48 7.61
C LEU A 228 -3.64 9.69 6.83
N SER A 229 -4.36 10.07 5.79
CA SER A 229 -4.05 11.29 5.03
C SER A 229 -4.29 12.53 5.88
N LYS A 230 -3.59 13.63 5.60
CA LYS A 230 -3.85 14.92 6.26
C LYS A 230 -5.27 15.43 5.98
N GLN A 231 -5.74 15.26 4.75
CA GLN A 231 -7.11 15.62 4.36
C GLN A 231 -8.16 14.91 5.23
N TRP A 232 -7.91 13.66 5.64
CA TRP A 232 -8.79 12.92 6.54
C TRP A 232 -8.69 13.38 8.00
N ALA A 233 -7.53 13.88 8.44
CA ALA A 233 -7.24 14.21 9.84
C ALA A 233 -7.51 15.67 10.23
N ASP A 234 -7.74 16.57 9.26
CA ASP A 234 -8.00 17.99 9.50
C ASP A 234 -9.33 18.22 10.26
N THR A 235 -9.29 19.16 11.22
CA THR A 235 -10.07 19.20 12.47
C THR A 235 -11.57 19.51 12.40
N ASP A 236 -12.18 19.52 11.23
CA ASP A 236 -13.62 19.81 11.08
C ASP A 236 -14.46 18.57 10.69
N ARG A 237 -13.82 17.42 10.44
CA ARG A 237 -14.53 16.15 10.26
C ARG A 237 -14.81 15.49 11.62
N PRO A 238 -16.06 15.08 11.90
CA PRO A 238 -16.32 14.17 13.01
C PRO A 238 -15.44 12.93 12.89
N ASP A 239 -14.90 12.45 14.01
CA ASP A 239 -14.24 11.16 14.07
C ASP A 239 -15.16 10.09 13.47
N PRO A 240 -14.66 9.20 12.59
CA PRO A 240 -15.45 8.07 12.15
C PRO A 240 -15.98 7.29 13.36
N ASP A 241 -17.27 6.96 13.36
CA ASP A 241 -17.90 6.25 14.48
C ASP A 241 -17.09 5.01 14.87
N GLY A 242 -16.58 4.99 16.10
CA GLY A 242 -15.80 3.87 16.64
C GLY A 242 -14.31 3.87 16.30
N PHE A 243 -13.76 4.94 15.74
CA PHE A 243 -12.32 5.19 15.67
C PHE A 243 -11.92 6.35 16.59
N THR A 244 -10.80 6.22 17.32
CA THR A 244 -10.37 7.27 18.29
C THR A 244 -9.20 8.09 17.76
N LEU A 245 -9.49 9.17 17.01
CA LEU A 245 -8.46 10.04 16.43
C LEU A 245 -7.72 10.83 17.52
N ASP A 246 -8.39 11.18 18.61
CA ASP A 246 -7.77 11.87 19.74
C ASP A 246 -6.70 11.03 20.46
N LEU A 247 -6.96 9.73 20.67
CA LEU A 247 -5.96 8.81 21.22
C LEU A 247 -4.78 8.67 20.25
N LEU A 248 -5.05 8.53 18.95
CA LEU A 248 -4.00 8.49 17.94
C LEU A 248 -3.14 9.76 17.94
N ARG A 249 -3.75 10.95 18.06
CA ARG A 249 -3.02 12.23 18.18
C ARG A 249 -2.14 12.26 19.42
N GLN A 250 -2.64 11.79 20.55
CA GLN A 250 -1.89 11.74 21.82
C GLN A 250 -0.69 10.78 21.73
N ASP A 251 -0.90 9.57 21.23
CA ASP A 251 0.16 8.56 21.10
C ASP A 251 1.20 8.96 20.05
N LEU A 252 0.78 9.58 18.94
CA LEU A 252 1.68 10.13 17.92
C LEU A 252 2.60 11.21 18.49
N ALA A 253 2.07 12.11 19.34
CA ALA A 253 2.86 13.15 20.00
C ALA A 253 3.89 12.58 21.01
N ALA A 254 3.70 11.34 21.47
CA ALA A 254 4.62 10.66 22.37
C ALA A 254 5.75 9.92 21.65
N ILE A 255 5.70 9.78 20.31
CA ILE A 255 6.78 9.17 19.52
C ILE A 255 7.89 10.20 19.28
N PRO A 256 9.13 9.98 19.75
CA PRO A 256 10.26 10.86 19.44
C PRO A 256 10.52 10.88 17.93
N GLY A 257 10.78 12.07 17.37
CA GLY A 257 11.18 12.27 15.98
C GLY A 257 12.47 11.54 15.60
#